data_AF-A0AAC8XKX3-F1
#
_entry.id   AF-A0AAC8XKX3-F1
#
_cell.length_a   1.000
_cell.length_b   1.000
_cell.length_c   1.000
_cell.angle_alpha   90.00
_cell.angle_beta   90.00
_cell.angle_gamma   90.00
#
_symmetry.space_group_name_H-M   'P 1'
#
loop_
_entity.id
_entity.type
_entity.pdbx_description
1 polymer ?
#
loop_
_entity_poly.entity_id
_entity_poly.type
_entity_poly.pdbx_seq_one_letter_code
_entity_poly.pdbx_strand_id
1 'polypeptide(L)'
;MAGQVPVYEFNVSVENEKSSPTYVITTKDGKPSSGSVSVNEPNTTIIYTLNEDSAHLQFVGPDISGDVGNNISFSIAKNGSSLILVDSDATIGNICIKLVTAPRGMVYTSSDPEVINKNKT
;
A
#
# COMPACT_ATOMS: atom_id res chain seq x y z
N MET A 1 15.88 -15.80 20.43
CA MET A 1 15.39 -16.30 19.13
C MET A 1 14.74 -15.12 18.44
N ALA A 2 15.29 -14.63 17.34
CA ALA A 2 14.60 -13.61 16.56
C ALA A 2 13.46 -14.31 15.82
N GLY A 3 12.22 -14.00 16.17
CA GLY A 3 11.05 -14.45 15.41
C GLY A 3 11.14 -13.94 13.98
N GLN A 4 10.65 -14.72 13.02
CA GLN A 4 10.51 -14.25 11.65
C GLN A 4 9.49 -13.12 11.64
N VAL A 5 9.91 -11.92 11.21
CA VAL A 5 9.03 -10.76 11.09
C VAL A 5 7.82 -11.12 10.20
N PRO A 6 6.58 -10.84 10.63
CA PRO A 6 5.39 -11.18 9.86
C PRO A 6 5.35 -10.50 8.49
N VAL A 7 4.91 -11.27 7.50
CA VAL A 7 4.62 -10.78 6.15
C VAL A 7 3.19 -11.18 5.78
N TYR A 8 2.36 -10.18 5.47
CA TYR A 8 1.00 -10.37 4.99
C TYR A 8 0.95 -10.10 3.49
N GLU A 9 0.38 -11.02 2.73
CA GLU A 9 0.30 -10.92 1.28
C GLU A 9 -1.15 -11.05 0.80
N PHE A 10 -1.55 -10.11 -0.06
CA PHE A 10 -2.88 -10.01 -0.63
C PHE A 10 -2.82 -9.85 -2.15
N ASN A 11 -3.84 -10.39 -2.80
CA ASN A 11 -4.12 -10.16 -4.22
C ASN A 11 -5.28 -9.17 -4.34
N VAL A 12 -5.24 -8.32 -5.37
CA VAL A 12 -6.19 -7.23 -5.59
C VAL A 12 -6.69 -7.26 -7.03
N SER A 13 -8.00 -7.33 -7.20
CA SER A 13 -8.66 -7.05 -8.48
C SER A 13 -9.42 -5.73 -8.37
N VAL A 14 -9.41 -4.93 -9.43
CA VAL A 14 -10.08 -3.62 -9.48
C VAL A 14 -11.05 -3.58 -10.63
N GLU A 15 -12.34 -3.47 -10.32
CA GLU A 15 -13.40 -3.26 -11.30
C GLU A 15 -13.59 -1.76 -11.49
N ASN A 16 -13.05 -1.19 -12.57
CA ASN A 16 -13.06 0.25 -12.85
C ASN A 16 -14.03 0.69 -13.97
N GLU A 17 -14.81 -0.24 -14.53
CA GLU A 17 -15.80 0.07 -15.58
C GLU A 17 -17.09 0.72 -15.04
N LYS A 18 -17.27 0.71 -13.71
CA LYS A 18 -18.39 1.34 -13.01
C LYS A 18 -18.10 2.81 -12.70
N SER A 19 -19.14 3.60 -12.46
CA SER A 19 -19.02 5.01 -12.04
C SER A 19 -18.23 5.20 -10.73
N SER A 20 -18.05 4.14 -9.95
CA SER A 20 -17.16 4.09 -8.80
C SER A 20 -16.38 2.77 -8.84
N PRO A 21 -15.04 2.80 -8.90
CA PRO A 21 -14.24 1.58 -8.91
C PRO A 21 -14.42 0.75 -7.64
N THR A 22 -14.49 -0.57 -7.79
CA THR A 22 -14.58 -1.50 -6.66
C THR A 22 -13.29 -2.31 -6.56
N TYR A 23 -12.78 -2.48 -5.34
CA TYR A 23 -11.61 -3.28 -5.05
C TYR A 23 -12.03 -4.61 -4.41
N VAL A 24 -11.61 -5.72 -5.01
CA VAL A 24 -11.78 -7.06 -4.45
C VAL A 24 -10.43 -7.52 -3.93
N ILE A 25 -10.35 -7.76 -2.62
CA ILE A 25 -9.12 -8.18 -1.96
C ILE A 25 -9.27 -9.64 -1.54
N THR A 26 -8.25 -10.42 -1.85
CA THR A 26 -8.12 -11.79 -1.35
C THR A 26 -6.76 -11.96 -0.69
N THR A 27 -6.67 -12.92 0.23
CA THR A 27 -5.38 -13.41 0.70
C THR A 27 -4.59 -14.03 -0.46
N LYS A 28 -3.28 -14.24 -0.28
CA LYS A 28 -2.43 -14.88 -1.30
C LYS A 28 -2.94 -16.24 -1.78
N ASP A 29 -3.63 -17.01 -0.92
CA ASP A 29 -4.26 -18.29 -1.25
C ASP A 29 -5.67 -18.15 -1.86
N GLY A 30 -6.12 -16.93 -2.16
CA GLY A 30 -7.36 -16.66 -2.89
C GLY A 30 -8.63 -16.58 -2.04
N LYS A 31 -8.52 -16.56 -0.69
CA LYS A 31 -9.69 -16.41 0.17
C LYS A 31 -10.14 -14.95 0.25
N PRO A 32 -11.45 -14.65 0.29
CA PRO A 32 -11.95 -13.30 0.51
C PRO A 32 -11.36 -12.65 1.76
N SER A 33 -10.96 -11.38 1.65
CA SER A 33 -10.40 -10.60 2.75
C SER A 33 -10.81 -9.14 2.65
N SER A 34 -10.79 -8.42 3.76
CA SER A 34 -10.85 -6.96 3.76
C SER A 34 -9.50 -6.30 3.46
N GLY A 35 -8.41 -7.09 3.41
CA GLY A 35 -7.05 -6.57 3.33
C GLY A 35 -6.55 -5.94 4.63
N SER A 36 -7.34 -5.99 5.71
CA SER A 36 -6.94 -5.48 7.03
C SER A 36 -6.07 -6.49 7.75
N VAL A 37 -5.10 -6.00 8.52
CA VAL A 37 -4.20 -6.83 9.33
C VAL A 37 -4.11 -6.30 10.76
N SER A 38 -3.89 -7.18 11.73
CA SER A 38 -3.50 -6.81 13.09
C SER A 38 -1.99 -6.93 13.21
N VAL A 39 -1.31 -5.81 13.36
CA VAL A 39 0.15 -5.74 13.48
C VAL A 39 0.53 -5.72 14.95
N ASN A 40 1.30 -6.73 15.37
CA ASN A 40 1.76 -6.86 16.76
C ASN A 40 3.29 -6.92 16.87
N GLU A 41 4.00 -6.87 15.75
CA GLU A 41 5.47 -6.92 15.68
C GLU A 41 6.02 -5.77 14.82
N PRO A 42 7.06 -5.06 15.28
CA PRO A 42 7.74 -4.05 14.48
C PRO A 42 8.29 -4.59 13.15
N ASN A 43 8.39 -3.70 12.16
CA ASN A 43 8.84 -3.99 10.79
C ASN A 43 7.95 -4.97 10.02
N THR A 44 6.70 -5.16 10.46
CA THR A 44 5.73 -6.01 9.76
C THR A 44 5.51 -5.48 8.33
N THR A 45 5.59 -6.39 7.36
CA THR A 45 5.42 -6.06 5.94
C THR A 45 4.04 -6.48 5.45
N ILE A 46 3.39 -5.61 4.67
CA ILE A 46 2.09 -5.88 4.06
C ILE A 46 2.21 -5.62 2.56
N ILE A 47 1.85 -6.61 1.75
CA ILE A 47 2.02 -6.57 0.29
C ILE A 47 0.66 -6.73 -0.38
N TYR A 48 0.31 -5.79 -1.25
CA TYR A 48 -0.84 -5.89 -2.14
C TYR A 48 -0.34 -6.02 -3.58
N THR A 49 -0.81 -7.04 -4.29
CA THR A 49 -0.42 -7.28 -5.70
C THR A 49 -1.67 -7.28 -6.59
N LEU A 50 -1.64 -6.50 -7.67
CA LEU A 50 -2.69 -6.52 -8.67
C LEU A 50 -2.72 -7.88 -9.40
N ASN A 51 -3.92 -8.42 -9.56
CA ASN A 51 -4.17 -9.58 -10.40
C ASN A 51 -4.06 -9.25 -11.90
N GLU A 52 -3.96 -10.28 -12.73
CA GLU A 52 -3.84 -10.14 -14.19
C GLU A 52 -5.03 -9.42 -14.83
N ASP A 53 -6.24 -9.61 -14.30
CA ASP A 53 -7.45 -8.89 -14.72
C ASP A 53 -7.34 -7.36 -14.57
N SER A 54 -6.45 -6.90 -13.69
CA SER A 54 -6.20 -5.51 -13.37
C SER A 54 -4.84 -5.03 -13.90
N ALA A 55 -4.20 -5.79 -14.79
CA ALA A 55 -2.87 -5.49 -15.33
C ALA A 55 -2.81 -4.20 -16.17
N HIS A 56 -3.94 -3.64 -16.56
CA HIS A 56 -4.03 -2.33 -17.21
C HIS A 56 -3.91 -1.15 -16.21
N LEU A 57 -3.90 -1.44 -14.91
CA LEU A 57 -3.72 -0.48 -13.82
C LEU A 57 -2.34 -0.61 -13.16
N GLN A 58 -2.00 0.39 -12.37
CA GLN A 58 -0.84 0.43 -11.48
C GLN A 58 -1.19 1.12 -10.18
N PHE A 59 -0.56 0.72 -9.08
CA PHE A 59 -0.55 1.49 -7.85
C PHE A 59 0.21 2.80 -8.05
N VAL A 60 -0.29 3.88 -7.44
CA VAL A 60 0.34 5.22 -7.46
C VAL A 60 0.70 5.72 -6.06
N GLY A 61 0.53 4.87 -5.05
CA GLY A 61 0.77 5.17 -3.64
C GLY A 61 -0.55 5.12 -2.86
N PRO A 62 -0.52 4.74 -1.58
CA PRO A 62 -1.71 4.71 -0.74
C PRO A 62 -2.12 6.12 -0.30
N ASP A 63 -3.40 6.28 0.02
CA ASP A 63 -3.87 7.37 0.89
C ASP A 63 -3.84 6.86 2.33
N ILE A 64 -2.94 7.42 3.15
CA ILE A 64 -2.68 7.03 4.54
C ILE A 64 -3.24 8.10 5.47
N SER A 65 -4.04 7.67 6.44
CA SER A 65 -4.57 8.56 7.49
C SER A 65 -4.57 7.88 8.85
N GLY A 66 -4.50 8.67 9.91
CA GLY A 66 -4.42 8.16 11.29
C GLY A 66 -3.02 7.70 11.73
N ASP A 67 -2.01 7.77 10.85
CA ASP A 67 -0.61 7.48 11.19
C ASP A 67 0.07 8.70 11.84
N VAL A 68 -0.25 8.95 13.11
CA VAL A 68 0.29 10.09 13.87
C VAL A 68 1.81 10.01 14.05
N GLY A 69 2.36 8.80 14.12
CA GLY A 69 3.80 8.57 14.27
C GLY A 69 4.58 8.74 12.96
N ASN A 70 3.92 8.64 11.80
CA ASN A 70 4.54 8.47 10.49
C ASN A 70 5.40 7.19 10.43
N ASN A 71 4.85 6.11 10.97
CA ASN A 71 5.54 4.84 11.16
C ASN A 71 5.31 3.88 9.99
N ILE A 72 4.33 4.18 9.14
CA ILE A 72 4.05 3.46 7.91
C ILE A 72 4.87 4.07 6.78
N SER A 73 5.75 3.26 6.23
CA SER A 73 6.42 3.57 4.96
C SER A 73 5.80 2.75 3.83
N PHE A 74 5.89 3.25 2.60
CA PHE A 74 5.45 2.50 1.43
C PHE A 74 6.46 2.57 0.29
N SER A 75 6.41 1.55 -0.56
CA SER A 75 7.11 1.52 -1.84
C SER A 75 6.27 0.82 -2.90
N ILE A 76 6.52 1.16 -4.16
CA ILE A 76 5.85 0.58 -5.32
C ILE A 76 6.89 -0.24 -6.08
N ALA A 77 6.55 -1.50 -6.35
CA ALA A 77 7.44 -2.47 -6.99
C ALA A 77 6.78 -3.10 -8.22
N LYS A 78 7.56 -3.91 -8.95
CA LYS A 78 7.09 -4.68 -10.12
C LYS A 78 6.36 -3.81 -11.15
N ASN A 79 6.95 -2.67 -11.51
CA ASN A 79 6.38 -1.72 -12.47
C ASN A 79 4.95 -1.30 -12.13
N GLY A 80 4.70 -1.01 -10.85
CA GLY A 80 3.40 -0.54 -10.38
C GLY A 80 2.40 -1.63 -10.01
N SER A 81 2.69 -2.92 -10.21
CA SER A 81 1.73 -3.97 -9.88
C SER A 81 1.73 -4.39 -8.42
N SER A 82 2.72 -3.97 -7.63
CA SER A 82 2.80 -4.29 -6.20
C SER A 82 2.99 -3.03 -5.36
N LEU A 83 2.16 -2.87 -4.34
CA LEU A 83 2.32 -1.91 -3.25
C LEU A 83 2.83 -2.66 -2.02
N ILE A 84 3.92 -2.19 -1.44
CA ILE A 84 4.53 -2.73 -0.23
C ILE A 84 4.43 -1.67 0.86
N LEU A 85 3.84 -2.02 1.99
CA LEU A 85 3.80 -1.22 3.21
C LEU A 85 4.67 -1.87 4.28
N VAL A 86 5.33 -1.05 5.08
CA VAL A 86 6.06 -1.51 6.26
C VAL A 86 5.63 -0.67 7.45
N ASP A 87 5.10 -1.33 8.48
CA ASP A 87 4.88 -0.75 9.80
C ASP A 87 6.15 -0.96 10.63
N SER A 88 6.86 0.13 10.92
CA SER A 88 8.20 0.07 11.53
C SER A 88 8.20 -0.22 13.03
N ASP A 89 7.10 -0.01 13.76
CA ASP A 89 7.11 -0.02 15.22
C ASP A 89 5.90 -0.70 15.88
N ALA A 90 4.86 -1.05 15.13
CA ALA A 90 3.64 -1.66 15.65
C ALA A 90 2.98 -0.84 16.77
N THR A 91 3.10 0.49 16.70
CA THR A 91 2.47 1.38 17.67
C THR A 91 0.96 1.18 17.68
N ILE A 92 0.38 1.09 18.88
CA ILE A 92 -1.06 0.89 19.07
C ILE A 92 -1.83 2.06 18.47
N GLY A 93 -2.72 1.76 17.54
CA GLY A 93 -3.60 2.74 16.90
C GLY A 93 -4.39 2.13 15.74
N ASN A 94 -5.30 2.91 15.19
CA ASN A 94 -6.03 2.55 13.98
C ASN A 94 -5.55 3.42 12.82
N ILE A 95 -4.77 2.81 11.93
CA ILE A 95 -4.30 3.45 10.71
C ILE A 95 -5.21 3.02 9.55
N CYS A 96 -5.71 3.99 8.80
CA CYS A 96 -6.50 3.73 7.61
C CYS A 96 -5.61 3.86 6.38
N ILE A 97 -5.56 2.77 5.59
CA ILE A 97 -4.88 2.71 4.31
C ILE A 97 -5.93 2.52 3.22
N LYS A 98 -5.97 3.43 2.25
CA LYS A 98 -6.73 3.23 1.01
C LYS A 98 -5.77 2.96 -0.13
N LEU A 99 -6.06 1.90 -0.89
CA LEU A 99 -5.33 1.57 -2.11
C LEU A 99 -5.73 2.55 -3.22
N VAL A 100 -4.74 3.14 -3.90
CA VAL A 100 -4.97 4.03 -5.03
C VAL A 100 -4.30 3.47 -6.27
N THR A 101 -5.09 3.31 -7.33
CA THR A 101 -4.62 2.85 -8.64
C THR A 101 -4.97 3.86 -9.72
N ALA A 102 -4.18 3.84 -10.79
CA ALA A 102 -4.41 4.62 -12.00
C ALA A 102 -4.15 3.74 -13.24
N PRO A 103 -4.73 4.08 -14.41
CA PRO A 103 -4.36 3.44 -15.66
C PRO A 103 -2.86 3.51 -15.93
N ARG A 104 -2.28 2.40 -16.39
CA ARG A 104 -0.88 2.40 -16.84
C ARG A 104 -0.69 3.37 -18.01
N GLY A 105 0.44 4.06 -17.99
CA GLY A 105 0.80 5.05 -19.02
C GLY A 105 0.15 6.43 -18.83
N MET A 106 -0.83 6.58 -17.94
CA MET A 106 -1.38 7.89 -17.56
C MET A 106 -0.59 8.46 -16.38
N VAL A 107 0.56 9.09 -16.69
CA VAL A 107 1.43 9.71 -15.69
C VAL A 107 1.30 11.22 -15.78
N TYR A 108 0.98 11.86 -14.66
CA TYR A 108 0.98 13.31 -14.50
C TYR A 108 2.13 13.71 -13.59
N THR A 109 2.90 14.72 -13.97
CA THR A 109 4.02 15.24 -13.17
C THR A 109 3.69 16.65 -12.69
N SER A 110 3.96 16.94 -11.43
CA SER A 110 3.95 18.32 -10.94
C SER A 110 5.13 19.10 -11.51
N SER A 111 5.09 20.43 -11.41
CA SER A 111 6.31 21.26 -11.50
C SER A 111 7.29 20.91 -10.37
N ASP A 112 8.59 21.11 -10.60
CA ASP A 112 9.70 20.67 -9.74
C ASP A 112 9.57 21.17 -8.28
N PRO A 113 9.19 20.32 -7.32
CA PRO A 113 9.22 20.69 -5.91
C PRO A 113 10.63 20.49 -5.34
N GLU A 114 11.12 21.45 -4.56
CA GLU A 114 12.43 21.35 -3.90
C GLU A 114 12.28 20.94 -2.41
N VAL A 115 13.10 19.99 -1.97
CA VAL A 115 13.25 19.65 -0.54
C VAL A 115 14.48 20.37 0.01
N ILE A 116 14.26 21.35 0.89
CA ILE A 116 15.34 22.15 1.50
C ILE A 116 15.50 21.75 2.97
N ASN A 117 16.56 21.01 3.27
CA ASN A 117 16.96 20.74 4.66
C ASN A 117 17.75 21.93 5.21
N LYS A 118 17.26 22.52 6.30
CA LYS A 118 17.98 23.56 7.05
C LYS A 118 18.40 22.98 8.40
N ASN A 119 19.61 23.30 8.85
CA ASN A 119 20.03 22.97 10.21
C ASN A 119 19.01 23.54 11.20
N LYS A 120 18.65 22.76 12.23
CA LYS A 120 17.93 23.30 13.39
C LYS A 120 18.89 24.24 14.13
N THR A 121 18.80 25.54 13.86
CA THR A 121 19.36 26.59 14.73
C THR A 121 18.58 26.68 16.03
#